data_AF-A0A1G1GUQ7-F1
#
_entry.id   AF-A0A1G1GUQ7-F1
#
_cell.length_a   1.000
_cell.length_b   1.000
_cell.length_c   1.000
_cell.angle_alpha   90.00
_cell.angle_beta   90.00
_cell.angle_gamma   90.00
#
_symmetry.space_group_name_H-M   'P 1'
#
loop_
_entity.id
_entity.type
_entity.pdbx_description
1 polymer ?
#
loop_
_entity_poly.entity_id
_entity_poly.type
_entity_poly.pdbx_seq_one_letter_code
_entity_poly.pdbx_strand_id
1 'polypeptide(L)'
;ISDYELFLSELTKVWKEVFRVLVSGGRLVCVVGDVCLSRREHGRHLVMPLHSDITVICRKIGFDNLNPIIWHKISNATFEANNGTKFLGKPYEPNAIIKNDIEFILMQRKPGGYRRPTEEQRRLSMINKDDFAEWFRQFWNITGASTRHHPAPFPYELAYRLVRMFSFWGDTVLDPFCGTGTTMLAAMKTGRNSIGIEIDEEYCRMTLNRLKAERRSSFGEAKIEFSRAYDNKGNLVVGEEMAMYGVKKSRKKASAKGKK
;
A
#
# COMPACT_ATOMS: atom_id res chain seq x y z
N ILE A 1 -21.44 11.18 4.69
CA ILE A 1 -21.22 10.59 6.03
C ILE A 1 -21.61 9.11 6.02
N SER A 2 -22.81 8.72 5.59
CA SER A 2 -23.20 7.30 5.47
C SER A 2 -22.22 6.45 4.65
N ASP A 3 -21.74 6.98 3.52
CA ASP A 3 -20.76 6.29 2.66
C ASP A 3 -19.40 6.08 3.34
N TYR A 4 -18.97 7.04 4.18
CA TYR A 4 -17.71 6.95 4.91
C TYR A 4 -17.76 5.89 6.02
N GLU A 5 -18.84 5.86 6.80
CA GLU A 5 -19.03 4.84 7.84
C GLU A 5 -19.18 3.44 7.23
N LEU A 6 -19.86 3.32 6.09
CA LEU A 6 -19.94 2.08 5.33
C LEU A 6 -18.55 1.62 4.89
N PHE A 7 -17.74 2.52 4.31
CA PHE A 7 -16.35 2.25 3.95
C PHE A 7 -15.53 1.74 5.14
N LEU A 8 -15.61 2.42 6.29
CA LEU A 8 -14.92 1.98 7.52
C LEU A 8 -15.41 0.60 7.98
N SER A 9 -16.70 0.30 7.84
CA SER A 9 -17.27 -0.99 8.21
C SER A 9 -16.77 -2.14 7.32
N GLU A 10 -16.64 -1.92 6.01
CA GLU A 10 -16.07 -2.90 5.08
C GLU A 10 -14.58 -3.11 5.36
N LEU A 11 -13.84 -2.02 5.57
CA LEU A 11 -12.42 -2.07 5.91
C LEU A 11 -12.17 -2.82 7.23
N THR A 12 -13.07 -2.66 8.21
CA THR A 12 -13.04 -3.39 9.49
C THR A 12 -13.08 -4.91 9.29
N LYS A 13 -13.83 -5.41 8.29
CA LYS A 13 -13.88 -6.86 7.99
C LYS A 13 -12.50 -7.36 7.56
N VAL A 14 -11.81 -6.61 6.70
CA VAL A 14 -10.45 -6.95 6.24
C VAL A 14 -9.47 -6.93 7.41
N TRP A 15 -9.52 -5.91 8.28
CA TRP A 15 -8.63 -5.84 9.44
C TRP A 15 -8.83 -6.98 10.45
N LYS A 16 -10.06 -7.49 10.61
CA LYS A 16 -10.33 -8.68 11.43
C LYS A 16 -9.66 -9.93 10.84
N GLU A 17 -9.75 -10.12 9.53
CA GLU A 17 -9.09 -11.24 8.86
C GLU A 17 -7.57 -11.11 8.90
N VAL A 18 -7.02 -9.91 8.69
CA VAL A 18 -5.59 -9.66 8.89
C VAL A 18 -5.17 -10.00 10.32
N PHE A 19 -5.91 -9.55 11.33
CA PHE A 19 -5.62 -9.91 12.72
C PHE A 19 -5.62 -11.42 12.95
N ARG A 20 -6.59 -12.14 12.36
CA ARG A 20 -6.71 -13.60 12.48
C ARG A 20 -5.48 -14.31 11.89
N VAL A 21 -5.10 -13.99 10.66
CA VAL A 21 -4.04 -14.71 9.92
C VAL A 21 -2.63 -14.29 10.32
N LEU A 22 -2.45 -13.11 10.89
CA LEU A 22 -1.15 -12.62 11.31
C LEU A 22 -0.60 -13.49 12.45
N VAL A 23 0.69 -13.81 12.40
CA VAL A 23 1.37 -14.51 13.51
C VAL A 23 1.49 -13.60 14.74
N SER A 24 1.60 -14.17 15.94
CA SER A 24 1.87 -13.41 17.16
C SER A 24 3.16 -12.59 17.04
N GLY A 25 3.11 -11.31 17.41
CA GLY A 25 4.22 -10.38 17.22
C GLY A 25 4.38 -9.86 15.79
N GLY A 26 3.59 -10.36 14.83
CA GLY A 26 3.48 -9.80 13.49
C GLY A 26 2.82 -8.42 13.50
N ARG A 27 2.92 -7.70 12.38
CA ARG A 27 2.41 -6.33 12.26
C ARG A 27 1.60 -6.12 10.98
N LEU A 28 0.47 -5.42 11.12
CA LEU A 28 -0.23 -4.74 10.04
C LEU A 28 0.39 -3.35 9.88
N VAL A 29 0.82 -3.03 8.68
CA VAL A 29 1.28 -1.68 8.30
C VAL A 29 0.28 -1.12 7.29
N CYS A 30 -0.32 0.03 7.59
CA CYS A 30 -1.31 0.67 6.72
C CYS A 30 -0.81 2.08 6.34
N VAL A 31 -0.55 2.28 5.05
CA VAL A 31 -0.19 3.58 4.48
C VAL A 31 -1.49 4.28 4.09
N VAL A 32 -1.78 5.43 4.69
CA VAL A 32 -3.05 6.12 4.50
C VAL A 32 -2.89 7.63 4.60
N GLY A 33 -3.44 8.35 3.63
CA GLY A 33 -3.66 9.79 3.71
C GLY A 33 -5.06 10.11 4.18
N ASP A 34 -5.21 11.21 4.90
CA ASP A 34 -6.54 11.72 5.24
C ASP A 34 -7.25 12.27 3.99
N VAL A 35 -8.57 12.07 3.93
CA VAL A 35 -9.35 12.36 2.73
C VAL A 35 -9.85 13.79 2.77
N CYS A 36 -9.24 14.65 1.96
CA CYS A 36 -9.71 16.02 1.74
C CYS A 36 -10.97 16.01 0.86
N LEU A 37 -12.10 16.47 1.41
CA LEU A 37 -13.35 16.57 0.66
C LEU A 37 -13.37 17.81 -0.22
N SER A 38 -13.91 17.67 -1.43
CA SER A 38 -14.01 18.76 -2.40
C SER A 38 -14.90 19.88 -1.86
N ARG A 39 -14.35 21.10 -1.80
CA ARG A 39 -15.09 22.31 -1.39
C ARG A 39 -16.28 22.61 -2.31
N ARG A 40 -16.16 22.27 -3.61
CA ARG A 40 -17.22 22.48 -4.60
C ARG A 40 -18.47 21.65 -4.30
N GLU A 41 -18.28 20.45 -3.76
CA GLU A 41 -19.37 19.52 -3.46
C GLU A 41 -19.92 19.71 -2.03
N HIS A 42 -19.06 20.09 -1.08
CA HIS A 42 -19.40 20.12 0.34
C HIS A 42 -19.56 21.53 0.93
N GLY A 43 -19.37 22.58 0.13
CA GLY A 43 -19.51 23.99 0.53
C GLY A 43 -18.44 24.52 1.49
N ARG A 44 -17.66 23.65 2.13
CA ARG A 44 -16.59 23.98 3.09
C ARG A 44 -15.37 23.07 2.90
N HIS A 45 -14.21 23.51 3.38
CA HIS A 45 -13.03 22.66 3.47
C HIS A 45 -13.18 21.71 4.66
N LEU A 46 -13.11 20.41 4.42
CA LEU A 46 -13.25 19.37 5.44
C LEU A 46 -12.31 18.22 5.10
N VAL A 47 -11.65 17.69 6.11
CA VAL A 47 -10.77 16.52 5.99
C VAL A 47 -11.34 15.42 6.86
N MET A 48 -11.52 14.23 6.28
CA MET A 48 -11.91 13.04 7.03
C MET A 48 -10.65 12.40 7.62
N PRO A 49 -10.57 12.21 8.95
CA PRO A 49 -9.35 11.76 9.64
C PRO A 49 -9.17 10.24 9.55
N LEU A 50 -9.08 9.72 8.33
CA LEU A 50 -9.11 8.29 8.03
C LEU A 50 -8.00 7.52 8.78
N HIS A 51 -6.81 8.09 8.92
CA HIS A 51 -5.74 7.43 9.67
C HIS A 51 -6.11 7.20 11.15
N SER A 52 -6.81 8.16 11.77
CA SER A 52 -7.23 8.11 13.17
C SER A 52 -8.34 7.07 13.34
N ASP A 53 -9.32 7.05 12.44
CA ASP A 53 -10.42 6.08 12.48
C ASP A 53 -9.89 4.65 12.32
N ILE A 54 -8.98 4.40 11.37
CA ILE A 54 -8.33 3.09 11.20
C ILE A 54 -7.58 2.68 12.48
N THR A 55 -6.86 3.61 13.11
CA THR A 55 -6.13 3.36 14.35
C THR A 55 -7.07 2.92 15.47
N VAL A 56 -8.20 3.62 15.64
CA VAL A 56 -9.22 3.27 16.65
C VAL A 56 -9.86 1.93 16.36
N ILE A 57 -10.19 1.64 15.09
CA ILE A 57 -10.73 0.34 14.65
C ILE A 57 -9.76 -0.78 15.00
N CYS A 58 -8.48 -0.65 14.64
CA CYS A 58 -7.47 -1.68 14.90
C CYS A 58 -7.31 -1.96 16.40
N ARG A 59 -7.30 -0.91 17.24
CA ARG A 59 -7.29 -1.07 18.70
C ARG A 59 -8.51 -1.85 19.21
N LYS A 60 -9.72 -1.55 18.69
CA LYS A 60 -10.95 -2.28 19.05
C LYS A 60 -10.94 -3.75 18.62
N ILE A 61 -10.24 -4.08 17.53
CA ILE A 61 -10.07 -5.47 17.06
C ILE A 61 -9.12 -6.25 17.98
N GLY A 62 -8.16 -5.59 18.62
CA GLY A 62 -7.20 -6.20 19.53
C GLY A 62 -5.73 -6.02 19.15
N PHE A 63 -5.42 -5.16 18.17
CA PHE A 63 -4.04 -4.78 17.88
C PHE A 63 -3.47 -3.86 18.97
N ASP A 64 -2.17 -4.03 19.25
CA ASP A 64 -1.36 -3.04 19.95
C ASP A 64 -0.98 -1.92 18.97
N ASN A 65 -1.41 -0.69 19.25
CA ASN A 65 -1.00 0.47 18.46
C ASN A 65 0.46 0.87 18.78
N LEU A 66 1.24 1.13 17.74
CA LEU A 66 2.59 1.68 17.84
C LEU A 66 2.65 3.08 17.21
N ASN A 67 3.72 3.81 17.46
CA ASN A 67 3.93 5.12 16.84
C ASN A 67 3.97 4.97 15.30
N PRO A 68 3.16 5.76 14.56
CA PRO A 68 3.21 5.74 13.11
C PRO A 68 4.47 6.44 12.61
N ILE A 69 4.86 6.13 11.38
CA ILE A 69 5.79 6.97 10.61
C ILE A 69 4.96 8.01 9.85
N ILE A 70 5.40 9.25 9.87
CA ILE A 70 4.87 10.35 9.07
C ILE A 70 5.66 10.39 7.77
N TRP A 71 4.97 10.08 6.67
CA TRP A 71 5.53 10.17 5.34
C TRP A 71 5.23 11.55 4.77
N HIS A 72 6.24 12.40 4.71
CA HIS A 72 6.19 13.65 3.98
C HIS A 72 6.42 13.38 2.49
N LYS A 73 5.35 13.55 1.71
CA LYS A 73 5.38 13.42 0.26
C LYS A 73 6.05 14.67 -0.29
N ILE A 74 7.35 14.57 -0.61
CA ILE A 74 8.01 15.65 -1.34
C ILE A 74 7.24 15.82 -2.66
N SER A 75 6.57 16.96 -2.81
CA SER A 75 5.91 17.32 -4.05
C SER A 75 6.98 17.68 -5.07
N ASN A 76 6.90 17.11 -6.27
CA ASN A 76 7.65 17.63 -7.41
C ASN A 76 7.10 19.02 -7.73
N ALA A 77 7.69 20.05 -7.12
CA ALA A 77 7.27 21.44 -7.20
C ALA A 77 7.11 21.98 -8.64
N THR A 78 7.65 21.28 -9.63
CA THR A 78 7.58 21.60 -11.06
C THR A 78 6.30 21.19 -11.78
N PHE A 79 5.46 20.28 -11.24
CA PHE A 79 4.26 19.81 -11.96
C PHE A 79 2.93 20.44 -11.51
N GLU A 80 2.88 21.08 -10.35
CA GLU A 80 1.66 21.72 -9.84
C GLU A 80 1.69 23.26 -9.94
N ALA A 81 2.87 23.84 -10.17
CA ALA A 81 3.05 25.29 -10.28
C ALA A 81 2.85 25.78 -11.72
N ASN A 82 1.66 25.58 -12.29
CA ASN A 82 1.21 26.43 -13.40
C ASN A 82 0.27 27.55 -12.95
N ASN A 83 0.01 27.71 -11.65
CA ASN A 83 -0.55 28.92 -11.07
C ASN A 83 -0.02 29.12 -9.65
N GLY A 84 0.65 30.25 -9.44
CA GLY A 84 1.49 30.55 -8.29
C GLY A 84 0.82 30.56 -6.92
N THR A 85 1.71 30.61 -5.91
CA THR A 85 1.55 30.56 -4.45
C THR A 85 1.53 29.15 -3.84
N LYS A 86 2.44 28.91 -2.88
CA LYS A 86 2.56 27.66 -2.10
C LYS A 86 1.37 27.42 -1.13
N PHE A 87 0.44 28.37 -1.06
CA PHE A 87 -0.68 28.36 -0.12
C PHE A 87 -1.99 28.39 -0.91
N LEU A 88 -2.90 27.45 -0.63
CA LEU A 88 -4.26 27.52 -1.17
C LEU A 88 -5.04 28.62 -0.42
N GLY A 89 -5.06 29.84 -0.95
CA GLY A 89 -5.86 30.93 -0.39
C GLY A 89 -5.35 32.33 -0.71
N LYS A 90 -6.14 33.32 -0.28
CA LYS A 90 -5.89 34.77 -0.40
C LYS A 90 -4.48 35.18 0.10
N PRO A 91 -3.91 36.30 -0.40
CA PRO A 91 -2.51 36.68 -0.14
C PRO A 91 -2.22 36.86 1.35
N TYR A 92 -1.42 35.96 1.94
CA TYR A 92 -0.82 36.08 3.28
C TYR A 92 -1.79 36.54 4.40
N GLU A 93 -3.07 36.22 4.27
CA GLU A 93 -4.10 36.54 5.26
C GLU A 93 -4.22 35.40 6.30
N PRO A 94 -4.56 35.72 7.56
CA PRO A 94 -4.97 34.71 8.53
C PRO A 94 -6.11 33.82 7.99
N ASN A 95 -6.17 32.57 8.47
CA ASN A 95 -7.11 31.51 8.01
C ASN A 95 -6.82 30.90 6.64
N ALA A 96 -5.59 31.06 6.11
CA ALA A 96 -5.13 30.24 4.99
C ALA A 96 -5.15 28.75 5.34
N ILE A 97 -5.51 27.91 4.37
CA ILE A 97 -5.60 26.45 4.56
C ILE A 97 -4.22 25.85 4.30
N ILE A 98 -3.76 25.02 5.25
CA ILE A 98 -2.54 24.24 5.10
C ILE A 98 -2.82 23.09 4.13
N LYS A 99 -1.97 22.94 3.11
CA LYS A 99 -2.06 21.83 2.16
C LYS A 99 -1.67 20.52 2.87
N ASN A 100 -2.36 19.43 2.54
CA ASN A 100 -1.97 18.11 3.01
C ASN A 100 -0.79 17.58 2.18
N ASP A 101 0.40 17.62 2.77
CA ASP A 101 1.65 17.11 2.16
C ASP A 101 2.15 15.82 2.83
N ILE A 102 1.34 15.21 3.71
CA ILE A 102 1.72 14.03 4.47
C ILE A 102 0.75 12.86 4.28
N GLU A 103 1.26 11.66 4.50
CA GLU A 103 0.50 10.46 4.76
C GLU A 103 1.02 9.77 6.01
N PHE A 104 0.20 8.90 6.60
CA PHE A 104 0.50 8.17 7.81
C PHE A 104 0.81 6.71 7.47
N ILE A 105 1.89 6.19 8.01
CA ILE A 105 2.23 4.77 8.00
C ILE A 105 1.91 4.22 9.38
N LEU A 106 0.68 3.74 9.54
CA LEU A 106 0.17 3.17 10.78
C LEU A 106 0.84 1.83 11.06
N MET A 107 1.11 1.56 12.34
CA MET A 107 1.77 0.33 12.79
C MET A 107 0.94 -0.36 13.87
N GLN A 108 0.31 -1.47 13.51
CA GLN A 108 -0.61 -2.22 14.37
C GLN A 108 -0.05 -3.63 14.61
N ARG A 109 0.41 -3.91 15.84
CA ARG A 109 1.06 -5.19 16.17
C ARG A 109 0.05 -6.16 16.77
N LYS A 110 0.07 -7.44 16.35
CA LYS A 110 -0.70 -8.49 17.01
C LYS A 110 0.02 -8.92 18.31
N PRO A 111 -0.64 -8.88 19.48
CA PRO A 111 -0.04 -9.32 20.74
C PRO A 111 0.17 -10.85 20.75
N GLY A 112 0.69 -11.39 21.86
CA GLY A 112 0.84 -12.84 22.06
C GLY A 112 2.27 -13.38 21.86
N GLY A 113 3.29 -12.51 21.85
CA GLY A 113 4.70 -12.89 21.89
C GLY A 113 5.59 -12.13 20.92
N TYR A 114 6.89 -12.42 20.99
CA TYR A 114 7.90 -11.92 20.06
C TYR A 114 8.24 -12.99 19.02
N ARG A 115 8.56 -12.54 17.81
CA ARG A 115 9.07 -13.40 16.74
C ARG A 115 10.41 -14.01 17.15
N ARG A 116 10.60 -15.29 16.84
CA ARG A 116 11.84 -16.04 17.08
C ARG A 116 12.43 -16.52 15.75
N PRO A 117 13.10 -15.64 14.98
CA PRO A 117 13.74 -16.01 13.73
C PRO A 117 14.99 -16.87 13.97
N THR A 118 15.31 -17.75 13.02
CA THR A 118 16.55 -18.53 13.02
C THR A 118 17.78 -17.62 12.85
N GLU A 119 18.97 -18.12 13.16
CA GLU A 119 20.21 -17.36 12.95
C GLU A 119 20.40 -16.98 11.48
N GLU A 120 20.09 -17.90 10.56
CA GLU A 120 20.18 -17.63 9.13
C GLU A 120 19.20 -16.54 8.68
N GLN A 121 17.96 -16.59 9.16
CA GLN A 121 16.99 -15.53 8.89
C GLN A 121 17.47 -14.18 9.42
N ARG A 122 18.06 -14.13 10.62
CA ARG A 122 18.64 -12.88 11.17
C ARG A 122 19.76 -12.37 10.28
N ARG A 123 20.71 -13.24 9.91
CA ARG A 123 21.87 -12.90 9.07
C ARG A 123 21.44 -12.36 7.71
N LEU A 124 20.54 -13.05 7.02
CA LEU A 124 20.02 -12.65 5.70
C LEU A 124 19.12 -11.41 5.73
N SER A 125 18.60 -11.05 6.91
CA SER A 125 17.71 -9.89 7.08
C SER A 125 18.40 -8.65 7.61
N MET A 126 19.71 -8.73 7.93
CA MET A 126 20.42 -7.58 8.48
C MET A 126 20.32 -6.37 7.55
N ILE A 127 20.06 -5.21 8.16
CA ILE A 127 20.03 -3.91 7.50
C ILE A 127 21.38 -3.26 7.82
N ASN A 128 22.02 -2.62 6.83
CA ASN A 128 23.27 -1.92 7.10
C ASN A 128 23.03 -0.75 8.07
N LYS A 129 24.09 -0.28 8.72
CA LYS A 129 23.97 0.68 9.82
C LYS A 129 23.33 2.01 9.39
N ASP A 130 23.67 2.49 8.19
CA ASP A 130 23.21 3.78 7.69
C ASP A 130 21.73 3.72 7.32
N ASP A 131 21.32 2.68 6.59
CA ASP A 131 19.91 2.37 6.29
C ASP A 131 19.11 2.21 7.59
N PHE A 132 19.64 1.52 8.59
CA PHE A 132 18.94 1.33 9.86
C PHE A 132 18.73 2.68 10.56
N ALA A 133 19.76 3.52 10.62
CA ALA A 133 19.67 4.86 11.22
C ALA A 133 18.70 5.77 10.46
N GLU A 134 18.62 5.64 9.14
CA GLU A 134 17.71 6.41 8.30
C GLU A 134 16.25 5.93 8.42
N TRP A 135 16.02 4.62 8.33
CA TRP A 135 14.68 4.06 8.21
C TRP A 135 13.95 4.01 9.54
N PHE A 136 14.63 3.77 10.67
CA PHE A 136 13.99 3.69 12.00
C PHE A 136 13.78 5.07 12.63
N ARG A 137 13.29 6.02 11.83
CA ARG A 137 12.92 7.39 12.22
C ARG A 137 11.43 7.63 11.98
N GLN A 138 10.85 8.54 12.75
CA GLN A 138 9.43 8.83 12.67
C GLN A 138 9.03 9.66 11.42
N PHE A 139 9.94 10.39 10.81
CA PHE A 139 9.65 11.25 9.66
C PHE A 139 10.44 10.80 8.45
N TRP A 140 9.74 10.48 7.37
CA TRP A 140 10.32 10.05 6.09
C TRP A 140 10.03 11.06 5.00
N ASN A 141 11.07 11.45 4.27
CA ASN A 141 10.97 12.35 3.13
C ASN A 141 11.20 11.55 1.84
N ILE A 142 10.13 10.94 1.33
CA ILE A 142 10.18 10.12 0.10
C ILE A 142 9.23 10.75 -0.92
N THR A 143 9.68 10.90 -2.17
CA THR A 143 8.85 11.46 -3.24
C THR A 143 7.64 10.55 -3.53
N GLY A 144 6.47 11.15 -3.75
CA GLY A 144 5.26 10.41 -4.12
C GLY A 144 5.39 9.67 -5.46
N ALA A 145 4.63 8.59 -5.63
CA ALA A 145 4.51 7.90 -6.91
C ALA A 145 3.44 8.56 -7.81
N SER A 146 3.58 8.43 -9.13
CA SER A 146 2.62 8.96 -10.09
C SER A 146 1.27 8.22 -10.04
N THR A 147 0.17 8.96 -9.94
CA THR A 147 -1.21 8.42 -9.91
C THR A 147 -1.80 8.11 -11.30
N ARG A 148 -1.03 8.27 -12.38
CA ARG A 148 -1.54 8.13 -13.78
C ARG A 148 -2.12 6.75 -14.11
N HIS A 149 -1.64 5.69 -13.46
CA HIS A 149 -2.02 4.30 -13.78
C HIS A 149 -2.71 3.58 -12.61
N HIS A 150 -2.70 4.17 -11.43
CA HIS A 150 -3.30 3.62 -10.22
C HIS A 150 -3.68 4.77 -9.29
N PRO A 151 -4.89 4.80 -8.69
CA PRO A 151 -5.38 5.95 -7.93
C PRO A 151 -4.60 6.20 -6.65
N ALA A 152 -4.07 5.16 -6.00
CA ALA A 152 -3.34 5.27 -4.73
C ALA A 152 -2.01 4.47 -4.72
N PRO A 153 -0.98 4.84 -5.50
CA PRO A 153 0.30 4.14 -5.47
C PRO A 153 1.23 4.76 -4.41
N PHE A 154 1.85 3.93 -3.59
CA PHE A 154 3.08 4.29 -2.88
C PHE A 154 4.32 3.90 -3.70
N PRO A 155 5.44 4.62 -3.55
CA PRO A 155 6.67 4.30 -4.27
C PRO A 155 7.25 2.95 -3.83
N TYR A 156 7.96 2.28 -4.74
CA TYR A 156 8.64 1.01 -4.46
C TYR A 156 9.57 1.09 -3.25
N GLU A 157 10.29 2.21 -3.12
CA GLU A 157 11.21 2.45 -2.00
C GLU A 157 10.52 2.36 -0.64
N LEU A 158 9.31 2.94 -0.51
CA LEU A 158 8.54 2.89 0.72
C LEU A 158 8.19 1.44 1.07
N ALA A 159 7.70 0.66 0.11
CA ALA A 159 7.38 -0.75 0.31
C ALA A 159 8.62 -1.58 0.67
N TYR A 160 9.73 -1.34 -0.03
CA TYR A 160 11.01 -2.00 0.20
C TYR A 160 11.52 -1.79 1.63
N ARG A 161 11.52 -0.54 2.12
CA ARG A 161 11.92 -0.21 3.50
C ARG A 161 11.03 -0.97 4.50
N LEU A 162 9.71 -0.87 4.37
CA LEU A 162 8.77 -1.50 5.31
C LEU A 162 8.92 -3.03 5.36
N VAL A 163 9.06 -3.69 4.20
CA VAL A 163 9.30 -5.13 4.14
C VAL A 163 10.60 -5.49 4.85
N ARG A 164 11.69 -4.77 4.57
CA ARG A 164 13.00 -5.03 5.21
C ARG A 164 12.97 -4.80 6.72
N MET A 165 12.27 -3.77 7.20
CA MET A 165 12.22 -3.41 8.61
C MET A 165 11.39 -4.38 9.46
N PHE A 166 10.32 -4.93 8.91
CA PHE A 166 9.29 -5.63 9.71
C PHE A 166 9.04 -7.09 9.30
N SER A 167 9.88 -7.64 8.43
CA SER A 167 9.90 -9.06 8.08
C SER A 167 11.33 -9.59 7.97
N PHE A 168 11.50 -10.89 8.20
CA PHE A 168 12.73 -11.62 7.96
C PHE A 168 12.70 -12.33 6.60
N TRP A 169 13.87 -12.71 6.11
CA TRP A 169 14.02 -13.57 4.93
C TRP A 169 13.16 -14.83 5.07
N GLY A 170 12.48 -15.22 3.98
CA GLY A 170 11.55 -16.35 3.93
C GLY A 170 10.17 -16.10 4.55
N ASP A 171 9.93 -14.97 5.23
CA ASP A 171 8.60 -14.62 5.72
C ASP A 171 7.61 -14.38 4.58
N THR A 172 6.32 -14.50 4.89
CA THR A 172 5.23 -14.13 3.99
C THR A 172 4.71 -12.73 4.29
N VAL A 173 4.70 -11.87 3.26
CA VAL A 173 4.10 -10.54 3.29
C VAL A 173 2.71 -10.58 2.64
N LEU A 174 1.67 -10.21 3.39
CA LEU A 174 0.30 -10.11 2.88
C LEU A 174 -0.02 -8.66 2.50
N ASP A 175 -0.58 -8.47 1.32
CA ASP A 175 -1.19 -7.21 0.89
C ASP A 175 -2.66 -7.46 0.46
N PRO A 176 -3.66 -7.08 1.28
CA PRO A 176 -5.06 -7.32 0.96
C PRO A 176 -5.62 -6.38 -0.13
N PHE A 177 -4.85 -5.39 -0.56
CA PHE A 177 -5.23 -4.40 -1.58
C PHE A 177 -4.03 -4.15 -2.52
N CYS A 178 -3.55 -5.21 -3.15
CA CYS A 178 -2.20 -5.22 -3.72
C CYS A 178 -2.04 -4.36 -4.97
N GLY A 179 -3.12 -3.98 -5.65
CA GLY A 179 -3.11 -3.11 -6.82
C GLY A 179 -2.14 -3.61 -7.89
N THR A 180 -1.20 -2.75 -8.27
CA THR A 180 -0.12 -3.07 -9.24
C THR A 180 1.08 -3.82 -8.65
N GLY A 181 0.93 -4.37 -7.44
CA GLY A 181 1.84 -5.36 -6.86
C GLY A 181 3.13 -4.79 -6.30
N THR A 182 3.16 -3.53 -5.89
CA THR A 182 4.37 -2.88 -5.36
C THR A 182 4.91 -3.59 -4.12
N THR A 183 4.03 -3.97 -3.18
CA THR A 183 4.41 -4.75 -1.98
C THR A 183 4.96 -6.12 -2.34
N MET A 184 4.31 -6.82 -3.27
CA MET A 184 4.74 -8.15 -3.72
C MET A 184 6.11 -8.09 -4.40
N LEU A 185 6.36 -7.06 -5.22
CA LEU A 185 7.67 -6.85 -5.83
C LEU A 185 8.76 -6.58 -4.79
N ALA A 186 8.46 -5.76 -3.77
CA ALA A 186 9.37 -5.50 -2.66
C ALA A 186 9.70 -6.77 -1.87
N ALA A 187 8.69 -7.60 -1.57
CA ALA A 187 8.87 -8.90 -0.94
C ALA A 187 9.77 -9.82 -1.76
N MET A 188 9.47 -9.97 -3.06
CA MET A 188 10.23 -10.81 -3.96
C MET A 188 11.70 -10.40 -4.06
N LYS A 189 11.98 -9.10 -4.27
CA LYS A 189 13.36 -8.56 -4.37
C LYS A 189 14.16 -8.68 -3.07
N THR A 190 13.48 -8.89 -1.95
CA THR A 190 14.13 -9.03 -0.64
C THR A 190 14.12 -10.47 -0.13
N GLY A 191 13.74 -11.45 -0.94
CA GLY A 191 13.73 -12.86 -0.53
C GLY A 191 12.64 -13.20 0.49
N ARG A 192 11.50 -12.50 0.43
CA ARG A 192 10.28 -12.83 1.17
C ARG A 192 9.26 -13.45 0.21
N ASN A 193 8.40 -14.31 0.75
CA ASN A 193 7.17 -14.74 0.09
C ASN A 193 6.14 -13.61 0.11
N SER A 194 5.15 -13.65 -0.77
CA SER A 194 4.04 -12.71 -0.70
C SER A 194 2.72 -13.29 -1.16
N ILE A 195 1.63 -12.77 -0.58
CA ILE A 195 0.25 -13.02 -0.98
C ILE A 195 -0.39 -11.65 -1.24
N GLY A 196 -0.94 -11.45 -2.44
CA GLY A 196 -1.64 -10.22 -2.80
C GLY A 196 -3.08 -10.52 -3.18
N ILE A 197 -4.03 -9.72 -2.68
CA ILE A 197 -5.44 -9.79 -3.04
C ILE A 197 -5.81 -8.52 -3.78
N GLU A 198 -6.49 -8.67 -4.91
CA GLU A 198 -6.92 -7.56 -5.76
C GLU A 198 -8.23 -7.92 -6.45
N ILE A 199 -9.17 -6.96 -6.50
CA ILE A 199 -10.51 -7.15 -7.07
C ILE A 199 -10.52 -6.83 -8.57
N ASP A 200 -9.62 -5.95 -9.02
CA ASP A 200 -9.49 -5.54 -10.42
C ASP A 200 -8.59 -6.51 -11.19
N GLU A 201 -9.17 -7.19 -12.18
CA GLU A 201 -8.46 -8.15 -13.02
C GLU A 201 -7.30 -7.52 -13.84
N GLU A 202 -7.42 -6.26 -14.24
CA GLU A 202 -6.36 -5.56 -14.97
C GLU A 202 -5.16 -5.30 -14.06
N TYR A 203 -5.39 -4.88 -12.82
CA TYR A 203 -4.33 -4.72 -11.82
C TYR A 203 -3.66 -6.05 -11.47
N CYS A 204 -4.44 -7.13 -11.32
CA CYS A 204 -3.90 -8.50 -11.21
C CYS A 204 -2.94 -8.82 -12.36
N ARG A 205 -3.33 -8.51 -13.60
CA ARG A 205 -2.52 -8.76 -14.80
C ARG A 205 -1.25 -7.89 -14.84
N MET A 206 -1.35 -6.63 -14.44
CA MET A 206 -0.19 -5.73 -14.32
C MET A 206 0.81 -6.27 -13.30
N THR A 207 0.33 -6.69 -12.13
CA THR A 207 1.12 -7.35 -11.08
C THR A 207 1.83 -8.59 -11.60
N LEU A 208 1.11 -9.49 -12.28
CA LEU A 208 1.70 -10.69 -12.87
C LEU A 208 2.84 -10.37 -13.85
N ASN A 209 2.61 -9.41 -14.76
CA ASN A 209 3.64 -9.01 -15.72
C ASN A 209 4.87 -8.42 -15.03
N ARG A 210 4.65 -7.61 -13.98
CA ARG A 210 5.72 -7.01 -13.18
C ARG A 210 6.56 -8.05 -12.45
N LEU A 211 5.92 -9.03 -11.81
CA LEU A 211 6.61 -10.13 -11.12
C LEU A 211 7.32 -11.07 -12.10
N LYS A 212 6.72 -11.39 -13.25
CA LYS A 212 7.37 -12.19 -14.30
C LYS A 212 8.61 -11.49 -14.88
N ALA A 213 8.54 -10.18 -15.10
CA ALA A 213 9.69 -9.41 -15.57
C ALA A 213 10.83 -9.46 -14.54
N GLU A 214 10.52 -9.24 -13.26
CA GLU A 214 11.51 -9.32 -12.18
C GLU A 214 12.12 -10.72 -12.04
N ARG A 215 11.30 -11.77 -12.13
CA ARG A 215 11.77 -13.17 -12.07
C ARG A 215 12.81 -13.47 -13.13
N ARG A 216 12.69 -12.90 -14.33
CA ARG A 216 13.67 -13.10 -15.41
C ARG A 216 14.98 -12.38 -15.15
N SER A 217 14.95 -11.29 -14.41
CA SER A 217 16.11 -10.46 -14.10
C SER A 217 16.87 -10.94 -12.85
N SER A 218 16.22 -11.65 -11.94
CA SER A 218 16.82 -12.22 -10.74
C SER A 218 17.22 -13.68 -10.97
N PHE A 219 18.42 -14.10 -10.54
CA PHE A 219 18.91 -15.49 -10.64
C PHE A 219 18.17 -16.50 -9.72
N GLY A 220 17.03 -16.12 -9.14
CA GLY A 220 16.24 -16.95 -8.22
C GLY A 220 14.99 -17.55 -8.88
N GLU A 221 14.69 -18.81 -8.55
CA GLU A 221 13.43 -19.44 -8.96
C GLU A 221 12.27 -18.98 -8.07
N ALA A 222 11.52 -17.97 -8.49
CA ALA A 222 10.26 -17.61 -7.84
C ALA A 222 9.07 -18.36 -8.47
N LYS A 223 8.38 -19.20 -7.69
CA LYS A 223 7.08 -19.74 -8.11
C LYS A 223 6.02 -18.63 -8.01
N ILE A 224 5.27 -18.41 -9.08
CA ILE A 224 4.18 -17.44 -9.12
C ILE A 224 2.91 -18.23 -9.38
N GLU A 225 1.98 -18.18 -8.42
CA GLU A 225 0.67 -18.82 -8.50
C GLU A 225 -0.41 -17.76 -8.57
N PHE A 226 -1.40 -17.97 -9.45
CA PHE A 226 -2.58 -17.12 -9.57
C PHE A 226 -3.82 -17.92 -9.25
N SER A 227 -4.56 -17.47 -8.25
CA SER A 227 -5.83 -18.07 -7.88
C SER A 227 -6.96 -17.06 -7.98
N ARG A 228 -8.13 -17.51 -8.40
CA ARG A 228 -9.37 -16.72 -8.45
C ARG A 228 -10.33 -17.27 -7.41
N ALA A 229 -10.89 -16.36 -6.61
CA ALA A 229 -12.03 -16.68 -5.77
C ALA A 229 -13.31 -16.60 -6.60
N TYR A 230 -14.15 -17.63 -6.54
CA TYR A 230 -15.46 -17.65 -7.19
C TYR A 230 -16.50 -18.26 -6.26
N ASP A 231 -17.75 -17.83 -6.42
CA ASP A 231 -18.87 -18.43 -5.71
C ASP A 231 -19.24 -19.76 -6.38
N ASN A 232 -19.25 -20.82 -5.59
CA ASN A 232 -19.76 -22.13 -5.97
C ASN A 232 -20.91 -22.52 -5.03
N LYS A 233 -22.14 -22.20 -5.44
CA LYS A 233 -23.38 -22.54 -4.72
C LYS A 233 -23.42 -21.98 -3.29
N GLY A 234 -23.00 -20.74 -3.10
CA GLY A 234 -22.98 -20.06 -1.79
C GLY A 234 -21.71 -20.32 -0.98
N ASN A 235 -20.76 -21.10 -1.51
CA ASN A 235 -19.45 -21.31 -0.90
C ASN A 235 -18.38 -20.62 -1.74
N LEU A 236 -17.62 -19.72 -1.12
CA LEU A 236 -16.47 -19.12 -1.76
C LEU A 236 -15.37 -20.17 -1.90
N VAL A 237 -14.97 -20.48 -3.14
CA VAL A 237 -13.91 -21.43 -3.45
C VAL A 237 -12.77 -20.69 -4.14
N VAL A 238 -11.53 -21.10 -3.88
CA VAL A 238 -10.34 -20.57 -4.52
C VAL A 238 -9.75 -21.65 -5.43
N GLY A 239 -9.62 -21.35 -6.72
CA GLY A 239 -9.03 -22.26 -7.72
C GLY A 239 -7.93 -21.56 -8.51
N GLU A 240 -6.97 -22.33 -9.05
CA GLU A 240 -5.90 -21.78 -9.89
C GLU A 240 -6.46 -21.30 -11.25
N GLU A 241 -6.16 -20.05 -11.62
CA GLU A 241 -6.67 -19.41 -12.84
C GLU A 241 -5.63 -19.48 -13.96
N MET A 242 -5.62 -20.59 -14.69
CA MET A 242 -4.64 -20.82 -15.75
C MET A 242 -4.73 -19.80 -16.90
N ALA A 243 -5.91 -19.23 -17.16
CA ALA A 243 -6.12 -18.27 -18.24
C ALA A 243 -5.33 -16.95 -18.05
N MET A 244 -5.04 -16.57 -16.79
CA MET A 244 -4.28 -15.36 -16.47
C MET A 244 -2.81 -15.45 -16.85
N TYR A 245 -2.26 -16.67 -16.97
CA TYR A 245 -0.88 -16.83 -17.45
C TYR A 245 -0.73 -16.56 -18.95
N GLY A 246 -1.84 -16.57 -19.71
CA GLY A 246 -1.88 -16.26 -21.13
C GLY A 246 -1.69 -14.77 -21.42
N VAL A 247 -0.58 -14.41 -22.06
CA VAL A 247 -0.30 -13.02 -22.44
C VAL A 247 -1.19 -12.61 -23.61
N LYS A 248 -2.33 -11.94 -23.35
CA LYS A 248 -2.96 -11.11 -24.39
C LYS A 248 -2.22 -9.78 -24.50
N LYS A 249 -1.57 -9.52 -25.64
CA LYS A 249 -0.99 -8.20 -25.96
C LYS A 249 -2.07 -7.14 -25.70
N SER A 250 -1.75 -6.08 -24.97
CA SER A 250 -2.70 -4.98 -24.79
C SER A 250 -3.08 -4.45 -26.17
N ARG A 251 -4.38 -4.36 -26.46
CA ARG A 251 -4.85 -3.60 -27.62
C ARG A 251 -4.43 -2.16 -27.38
N LYS A 252 -3.43 -1.67 -28.12
CA LYS A 252 -3.20 -0.22 -28.24
C LYS A 252 -4.55 0.38 -28.62
N LYS A 253 -5.10 1.28 -27.78
CA LYS A 253 -6.22 2.13 -28.18
C LYS A 253 -5.77 2.85 -29.45
N ALA A 254 -6.34 2.50 -30.59
CA ALA A 254 -6.20 3.26 -31.80
C ALA A 254 -6.76 4.65 -31.49
N SER A 255 -5.89 5.66 -31.47
CA SER A 255 -6.32 7.05 -31.42
C SER A 255 -7.07 7.32 -32.73
N ALA A 256 -8.40 7.36 -32.66
CA ALA A 256 -9.22 7.92 -33.71
C ALA A 256 -8.93 9.43 -33.78
N LYS A 257 -7.98 9.84 -34.63
CA LYS A 257 -7.93 11.22 -35.13
C LYS A 257 -8.98 11.33 -36.23
N GLY A 258 -10.16 11.80 -35.85
CA GLY A 258 -11.16 12.30 -36.78
C GLY A 258 -10.85 13.75 -37.20
N LYS A 259 -10.77 13.95 -38.51
CA LYS A 259 -11.19 15.11 -39.32
C LYS A 259 -11.14 16.51 -38.68
N LYS A 260 -10.31 17.37 -39.26
CA LYS A 260 -10.78 18.51 -40.06
C LYS A 260 -9.88 18.65 -41.28
#